data_AF-K0RS92-F1
#
_entry.id   AF-K0RS92-F1
#
_cell.length_a   1.000
_cell.length_b   1.000
_cell.length_c   1.000
_cell.angle_alpha   90.00
_cell.angle_beta   90.00
_cell.angle_gamma   90.00
#
_symmetry.space_group_name_H-M   'P 1'
#
loop_
_entity.id
_entity.type
_entity.pdbx_description
1 polymer ?
#
loop_
_entity_poly.entity_id
_entity_poly.type
_entity_poly.pdbx_seq_one_letter_code
_entity_poly.pdbx_strand_id
1 'polypeptide(L)'
;MSDPGLSEKRRKLDGAPSPRLCGGHADAADDRPISLADLRSILEERDRQTKELIDRRDEELRALVEERDREHEAKSAELQEQIDSLLGFIQELMTNQDWYKNGDWKYPMSLASIGMSKWLALGFDDDDARAANIIAQEITGTTRDLRVDGSRVNIYNDATEEVLPYHKVLLPHWRELCSAICLSNRISYFSITKVQFNASVMQMIERA
;
A
#
# COMPACT_ATOMS: atom_id res chain seq x y z
N MET A 1 -13.35 49.07 4.91
CA MET A 1 -13.08 48.47 3.60
C MET A 1 -13.99 47.26 3.47
N SER A 2 -14.72 47.20 2.35
CA SER A 2 -15.92 46.40 2.11
C SER A 2 -15.64 44.90 1.91
N ASP A 3 -16.43 44.08 2.60
CA ASP A 3 -17.29 42.93 2.22
C ASP A 3 -17.13 42.20 0.84
N PRO A 4 -17.75 41.03 0.61
CA PRO A 4 -17.20 39.67 0.70
C PRO A 4 -17.33 38.88 -0.62
N GLY A 5 -16.67 37.71 -0.73
CA GLY A 5 -16.57 36.94 -1.97
C GLY A 5 -17.26 35.59 -2.02
N LEU A 6 -18.47 35.44 -1.45
CA LEU A 6 -19.40 34.37 -1.85
C LEU A 6 -20.01 34.77 -3.21
N SER A 7 -19.45 34.27 -4.32
CA SER A 7 -20.09 34.43 -5.63
C SER A 7 -20.86 33.17 -6.01
N GLU A 8 -22.13 33.20 -5.65
CA GLU A 8 -23.27 32.49 -6.22
C GLU A 8 -23.17 32.48 -7.77
N LYS A 9 -22.67 31.39 -8.37
CA LYS A 9 -22.74 31.20 -9.83
C LYS A 9 -24.12 30.69 -10.22
N ARG A 10 -25.06 31.62 -10.36
CA ARG A 10 -26.29 31.42 -11.13
C ARG A 10 -25.96 31.30 -12.62
N ARG A 11 -26.58 30.28 -13.23
CA ARG A 11 -27.02 30.17 -14.63
C ARG A 11 -25.95 30.22 -15.72
N LYS A 12 -25.75 29.05 -16.33
CA LYS A 12 -25.95 28.87 -17.77
C LYS A 12 -26.33 27.42 -18.06
N LEU A 13 -27.64 27.18 -18.10
CA LEU A 13 -28.24 26.10 -18.89
C LEU A 13 -28.03 26.51 -20.37
N ASP A 14 -26.83 26.32 -20.89
CA ASP A 14 -26.53 26.49 -22.30
C ASP A 14 -26.51 25.10 -22.94
N GLY A 15 -27.51 24.84 -23.78
CA GLY A 15 -27.38 23.88 -24.88
C GLY A 15 -27.82 22.45 -24.62
N ALA A 16 -29.09 22.24 -24.24
CA ALA A 16 -29.76 21.06 -24.77
C ALA A 16 -29.62 21.11 -26.31
N PRO A 17 -29.17 20.05 -27.00
CA PRO A 17 -29.19 20.06 -28.45
C PRO A 17 -30.63 20.21 -28.88
N SER A 18 -30.97 21.37 -29.47
CA SER A 18 -32.18 21.46 -30.28
C SER A 18 -32.12 20.31 -31.28
N PRO A 19 -33.21 19.56 -31.50
CA PRO A 19 -33.25 18.57 -32.56
C PRO A 19 -32.93 19.33 -33.84
N ARG A 20 -31.76 19.06 -34.42
CA ARG A 20 -31.45 19.54 -35.76
C ARG A 20 -32.47 18.88 -36.67
N LEU A 21 -33.52 19.63 -37.02
CA LEU A 21 -34.24 19.40 -38.26
C LEU A 21 -33.22 19.69 -39.36
N CYS A 22 -32.48 18.64 -39.75
CA CYS A 22 -31.63 18.67 -40.92
C CYS A 22 -32.55 18.90 -42.13
N GLY A 23 -32.61 20.15 -42.56
CA GLY A 23 -33.03 20.49 -43.91
C GLY A 23 -32.06 19.86 -44.90
N GLY A 24 -32.57 19.00 -45.77
CA GLY A 24 -31.75 18.29 -46.75
C GLY A 24 -32.53 17.30 -47.60
N HIS A 25 -33.67 17.72 -48.15
CA HIS A 25 -34.17 17.45 -49.52
C HIS A 25 -35.68 17.68 -49.54
N ALA A 26 -36.09 18.66 -50.35
CA ALA A 26 -37.48 18.91 -50.68
C ALA A 26 -37.97 17.80 -51.63
N ASP A 27 -38.26 16.63 -51.08
CA ASP A 27 -39.24 15.73 -51.69
C ASP A 27 -40.62 16.21 -51.23
N ALA A 28 -41.55 16.22 -52.19
CA ALA A 28 -42.89 16.80 -52.08
C ALA A 28 -43.52 16.64 -50.69
N ALA A 29 -43.82 17.76 -50.04
CA ALA A 29 -44.59 17.77 -48.82
C ALA A 29 -45.97 17.15 -49.12
N ASP A 30 -46.16 15.92 -48.64
CA ASP A 30 -47.45 15.25 -48.61
C ASP A 30 -48.35 16.05 -47.65
N ASP A 31 -49.19 16.91 -48.23
CA ASP A 31 -50.10 17.84 -47.54
C ASP A 31 -51.31 17.11 -46.91
N ARG A 32 -51.12 15.84 -46.52
CA ARG A 32 -52.15 15.04 -45.87
C ARG A 32 -52.33 15.50 -44.43
N PRO A 33 -53.57 15.76 -43.97
CA PRO A 33 -53.83 16.05 -42.57
C PRO A 33 -53.43 14.82 -41.73
N ILE A 34 -52.48 15.03 -40.82
CA ILE A 34 -52.02 14.01 -39.88
C ILE A 34 -53.24 13.42 -39.18
N SER A 35 -53.44 12.12 -39.33
CA SER A 35 -54.58 11.45 -38.71
C SER A 35 -54.29 11.18 -37.23
N LEU A 36 -55.34 10.95 -36.44
CA LEU A 36 -55.20 10.50 -35.06
C LEU A 36 -54.41 9.19 -34.93
N ALA A 37 -54.44 8.33 -35.95
CA ALA A 37 -53.67 7.10 -35.98
C ALA A 37 -52.16 7.37 -36.11
N ASP A 38 -51.77 8.37 -36.92
CA ASP A 38 -50.37 8.78 -37.09
C ASP A 38 -49.83 9.38 -35.78
N LEU A 39 -50.61 10.23 -35.09
CA LEU A 39 -50.22 10.76 -33.78
C LEU A 39 -50.05 9.67 -32.73
N ARG A 40 -50.93 8.66 -32.74
CA ARG A 40 -50.84 7.52 -31.83
C ARG A 40 -49.59 6.67 -32.09
N SER A 41 -49.27 6.41 -33.36
CA SER A 41 -48.06 5.70 -33.75
C SER A 41 -46.79 6.45 -33.33
N ILE A 42 -46.77 7.78 -33.48
CA ILE A 42 -45.65 8.62 -33.04
C ILE A 42 -45.48 8.57 -31.51
N LEU A 43 -46.58 8.59 -30.75
CA LEU A 43 -46.54 8.47 -29.28
C LEU A 43 -46.00 7.11 -28.84
N GLU A 44 -46.51 6.02 -29.42
CA GLU A 44 -46.04 4.67 -29.12
C GLU A 44 -44.55 4.49 -29.43
N GLU A 45 -44.08 5.07 -30.54
CA GLU A 45 -42.66 5.08 -30.91
C GLU A 45 -41.80 5.92 -29.95
N ARG A 46 -42.29 7.08 -29.50
CA ARG A 46 -41.61 7.92 -28.51
C ARG A 46 -41.53 7.26 -27.14
N ASP A 47 -42.60 6.58 -26.72
CA ASP A 47 -42.61 5.81 -25.47
C ASP A 47 -41.60 4.66 -25.54
N ARG A 48 -41.53 3.96 -26.68
CA ARG A 48 -40.53 2.91 -26.92
C ARG A 48 -39.11 3.45 -26.83
N GLN A 49 -38.81 4.55 -27.52
CA GLN A 49 -37.48 5.18 -27.48
C GLN A 49 -37.11 5.68 -26.08
N THR A 50 -38.07 6.24 -25.35
CA THR A 50 -37.86 6.70 -23.97
C THR A 50 -37.52 5.53 -23.06
N LYS A 51 -38.24 4.41 -23.20
CA LYS A 51 -37.98 3.20 -22.44
C LYS A 51 -36.59 2.63 -22.73
N GLU A 52 -36.21 2.54 -24.01
CA GLU A 52 -34.87 2.07 -24.40
C GLU A 52 -33.73 2.95 -23.87
N LEU A 53 -33.95 4.27 -23.79
CA LEU A 53 -32.98 5.19 -23.19
C LEU A 53 -32.86 5.01 -21.68
N ILE A 54 -33.98 4.80 -20.99
CA ILE A 54 -34.00 4.50 -19.55
C ILE A 54 -33.26 3.19 -19.28
N ASP A 55 -33.63 2.12 -19.98
CA ASP A 55 -33.02 0.79 -19.80
C ASP A 55 -31.50 0.83 -20.03
N ARG A 56 -31.04 1.59 -21.04
CA ARG A 56 -29.60 1.78 -21.31
C ARG A 56 -28.91 2.54 -20.19
N ARG A 57 -29.53 3.61 -19.68
CA ARG A 57 -28.96 4.40 -18.58
C ARG A 57 -28.91 3.61 -17.28
N ASP A 58 -29.93 2.80 -17.01
CA ASP A 58 -29.96 1.94 -15.83
C ASP A 58 -28.86 0.88 -15.89
N GLU A 59 -28.57 0.33 -17.08
CA GLU A 59 -27.46 -0.61 -17.27
C GLU A 59 -26.09 0.08 -17.12
N GLU A 60 -25.91 1.27 -17.71
CA GLU A 60 -24.68 2.06 -17.53
C GLU A 60 -24.44 2.40 -16.05
N LEU A 61 -25.47 2.83 -15.33
CA LEU A 61 -25.38 3.14 -13.92
C LEU A 61 -25.08 1.91 -13.09
N ARG A 62 -25.69 0.76 -13.40
CA ARG A 62 -25.39 -0.50 -12.71
C ARG A 62 -23.93 -0.90 -12.89
N ALA A 63 -23.42 -0.84 -14.12
CA ALA A 63 -22.01 -1.15 -14.41
C ALA A 63 -21.05 -0.23 -13.65
N LEU A 64 -21.34 1.08 -13.60
CA LEU A 64 -20.53 2.05 -12.85
C LEU A 64 -20.55 1.79 -11.34
N VAL A 65 -21.70 1.43 -10.78
CA VAL A 65 -21.82 1.06 -9.36
C VAL A 65 -21.01 -0.19 -9.06
N GLU A 66 -21.15 -1.25 -9.87
CA GLU A 66 -20.37 -2.48 -9.70
C GLU A 66 -18.86 -2.27 -9.80
N GLU A 67 -18.42 -1.36 -10.69
CA GLU A 67 -17.00 -0.99 -10.79
C GLU A 67 -16.52 -0.26 -9.54
N ARG A 68 -17.29 0.72 -9.07
CA ARG A 68 -16.98 1.48 -7.85
C ARG A 68 -16.96 0.59 -6.61
N ASP A 69 -17.86 -0.38 -6.53
CA ASP A 69 -17.92 -1.35 -5.43
C ASP A 69 -16.69 -2.25 -5.45
N ARG A 70 -16.28 -2.78 -6.61
CA ARG A 70 -15.04 -3.57 -6.75
C ARG A 70 -13.80 -2.78 -6.34
N GLU A 71 -13.69 -1.52 -6.78
CA GLU A 71 -12.58 -0.66 -6.37
C GLU A 71 -12.58 -0.38 -4.86
N HIS A 72 -13.76 -0.19 -4.28
CA HIS A 72 -13.90 0.04 -2.85
C HIS A 72 -13.52 -1.20 -2.04
N GLU A 73 -13.96 -2.37 -2.45
CA GLU A 73 -13.57 -3.66 -1.84
C GLU A 73 -12.06 -3.88 -1.92
N ALA A 74 -11.44 -3.63 -3.08
CA ALA A 74 -10.00 -3.78 -3.25
C ALA A 74 -9.20 -2.87 -2.30
N LYS A 75 -9.58 -1.59 -2.21
CA LYS A 75 -8.95 -0.63 -1.26
C LYS A 75 -9.21 -1.01 0.19
N SER A 76 -10.41 -1.49 0.50
CA SER A 76 -10.74 -1.93 1.86
C SER A 76 -9.89 -3.13 2.27
N ALA A 77 -9.65 -4.09 1.37
CA ALA A 77 -8.80 -5.24 1.62
C ALA A 77 -7.33 -4.83 1.83
N GLU A 78 -6.81 -3.94 0.99
CA GLU A 78 -5.45 -3.41 1.12
C GLU A 78 -5.24 -2.69 2.46
N LEU A 79 -6.19 -1.81 2.83
CA LEU A 79 -6.13 -1.11 4.12
C LEU A 79 -6.23 -2.08 5.31
N GLN A 80 -7.05 -3.13 5.21
CA GLN A 80 -7.15 -4.13 6.26
C GLN A 80 -5.82 -4.87 6.44
N GLU A 81 -5.15 -5.25 5.35
CA GLU A 81 -3.83 -5.90 5.41
C GLU A 81 -2.77 -4.98 6.07
N GLN A 82 -2.81 -3.68 5.75
CA GLN A 82 -1.91 -2.69 6.38
C GLN A 82 -2.19 -2.55 7.89
N ILE A 83 -3.47 -2.51 8.28
CA ILE A 83 -3.86 -2.46 9.70
C ILE A 83 -3.39 -3.71 10.44
N ASP A 84 -3.60 -4.90 9.87
CA ASP A 84 -3.19 -6.17 10.50
C ASP A 84 -1.66 -6.25 10.64
N SER A 85 -0.91 -5.79 9.63
CA SER A 85 0.55 -5.67 9.69
C SER A 85 1.02 -4.74 10.81
N LEU A 86 0.39 -3.57 10.94
CA LEU A 86 0.73 -2.59 11.98
C LEU A 86 0.37 -3.08 13.38
N LEU A 87 -0.79 -3.72 13.56
CA LEU A 87 -1.19 -4.30 14.83
C LEU A 87 -0.20 -5.39 15.27
N GLY A 88 0.22 -6.27 14.36
CA GLY A 88 1.25 -7.27 14.64
C GLY A 88 2.56 -6.65 15.10
N PHE A 89 3.01 -5.59 14.42
CA PHE A 89 4.24 -4.87 14.79
C PHE A 89 4.13 -4.18 16.16
N ILE A 90 3.01 -3.51 16.44
CA ILE A 90 2.77 -2.88 17.75
C ILE A 90 2.76 -3.93 18.85
N GLN A 91 2.12 -5.07 18.64
CA GLN A 91 2.06 -6.15 19.63
C GLN A 91 3.45 -6.74 19.91
N GLU A 92 4.28 -6.90 18.88
CA GLU A 92 5.69 -7.31 18.99
C GLU A 92 6.49 -6.27 19.81
N LEU A 93 6.34 -4.98 19.50
CA LEU A 93 6.97 -3.89 20.26
C LEU A 93 6.52 -3.85 21.73
N MET A 94 5.22 -3.99 22.00
CA MET A 94 4.68 -3.99 23.37
C MET A 94 5.23 -5.16 24.18
N THR A 95 5.24 -6.38 23.62
CA THR A 95 5.82 -7.56 24.26
C THR A 95 7.29 -7.32 24.60
N ASN A 96 8.02 -6.75 23.64
CA ASN A 96 9.43 -6.41 23.77
C ASN A 96 9.69 -5.27 24.78
N GLN A 97 8.74 -4.35 24.94
CA GLN A 97 8.79 -3.27 25.94
C GLN A 97 8.50 -3.78 27.35
N ASP A 98 7.56 -4.71 27.51
CA ASP A 98 7.27 -5.34 28.80
C ASP A 98 8.49 -6.11 29.31
N TRP A 99 9.20 -6.82 28.43
CA TRP A 99 10.48 -7.47 28.78
C TRP A 99 11.54 -6.45 29.20
N TYR A 100 11.59 -5.29 28.54
CA TYR A 100 12.51 -4.20 28.87
C TYR A 100 12.22 -3.63 30.27
N LYS A 101 10.95 -3.31 30.58
CA LYS A 101 10.57 -2.71 31.87
C LYS A 101 10.74 -3.66 33.05
N ASN A 102 10.53 -4.96 32.84
CA ASN A 102 10.58 -5.96 33.90
C ASN A 102 11.99 -6.54 34.13
N GLY A 103 13.01 -6.10 33.37
CA GLY A 103 14.41 -6.45 33.60
C GLY A 103 14.82 -7.86 33.15
N ASP A 104 13.96 -8.57 32.44
CA ASP A 104 14.14 -9.98 32.05
C ASP A 104 14.42 -10.16 30.54
N TRP A 105 14.79 -9.09 29.82
CA TRP A 105 15.11 -9.22 28.39
C TRP A 105 16.29 -10.18 28.19
N LYS A 106 15.99 -11.31 27.56
CA LYS A 106 16.97 -12.28 27.08
C LYS A 106 16.83 -12.34 25.58
N TYR A 107 17.96 -12.16 24.88
CA TYR A 107 17.98 -12.42 23.44
C TYR A 107 17.44 -13.84 23.20
N PRO A 108 16.36 -14.02 22.42
CA PRO A 108 15.71 -15.31 22.33
C PRO A 108 16.74 -16.38 21.94
N MET A 109 16.84 -17.47 22.72
CA MET A 109 17.84 -18.51 22.43
C MET A 109 17.63 -19.17 21.05
N SER A 110 16.41 -19.13 20.51
CA SER A 110 16.11 -19.54 19.13
C SER A 110 16.79 -18.65 18.08
N LEU A 111 17.19 -17.44 18.45
CA LEU A 111 17.94 -16.50 17.65
C LEU A 111 19.43 -16.48 18.04
N ALA A 112 19.88 -17.30 19.00
CA ALA A 112 21.27 -17.31 19.41
C ALA A 112 22.21 -17.61 18.23
N SER A 113 23.37 -16.94 18.24
CA SER A 113 24.53 -17.10 17.36
C SER A 113 24.44 -18.26 16.36
N ILE A 114 24.14 -17.93 15.10
CA ILE A 114 24.24 -18.87 13.99
C ILE A 114 25.73 -19.12 13.76
N GLY A 115 26.27 -20.19 14.35
CA GLY A 115 27.68 -20.50 14.22
C GLY A 115 28.09 -20.80 12.77
N MET A 116 29.38 -20.62 12.48
CA MET A 116 30.00 -20.84 11.17
C MET A 116 29.53 -22.14 10.48
N SER A 117 29.50 -23.25 11.24
CA SER A 117 29.09 -24.56 10.71
C SER A 117 27.66 -24.58 10.15
N LYS A 118 26.75 -23.77 10.70
CA LYS A 118 25.38 -23.66 10.23
C LYS A 118 25.28 -22.89 8.92
N TRP A 119 26.14 -21.90 8.70
CA TRP A 119 26.22 -21.19 7.41
C TRP A 119 26.77 -22.09 6.30
N LEU A 120 27.85 -22.82 6.59
CA LEU A 120 28.40 -23.81 5.65
C LEU A 120 27.37 -24.90 5.30
N ALA A 121 26.62 -25.38 6.29
CA ALA A 121 25.54 -26.36 6.05
C ALA A 121 24.38 -25.80 5.21
N LEU A 122 24.22 -24.47 5.14
CA LEU A 122 23.25 -23.80 4.28
C LEU A 122 23.77 -23.56 2.86
N GLY A 123 25.01 -24.00 2.55
CA GLY A 123 25.61 -23.90 1.23
C GLY A 123 26.39 -22.60 0.98
N PHE A 124 26.66 -21.82 2.02
CA PHE A 124 27.57 -20.68 1.94
C PHE A 124 29.01 -21.21 1.80
N ASP A 125 29.84 -20.54 1.02
CA ASP A 125 31.28 -20.81 1.04
C ASP A 125 31.93 -20.27 2.33
N ASP A 126 33.22 -20.53 2.51
CA ASP A 126 33.94 -20.16 3.74
C ASP A 126 34.02 -18.65 3.97
N ASP A 127 34.00 -17.83 2.93
CA ASP A 127 34.11 -16.37 3.07
C ASP A 127 32.73 -15.76 3.33
N ASP A 128 31.71 -16.19 2.59
CA ASP A 128 30.32 -15.80 2.78
C ASP A 128 29.77 -16.27 4.14
N ALA A 129 30.12 -17.48 4.58
CA ALA A 129 29.74 -18.00 5.89
C ALA A 129 30.39 -17.19 7.03
N ARG A 130 31.64 -16.75 6.84
CA ARG A 130 32.36 -15.91 7.81
C ARG A 130 31.71 -14.53 7.87
N ALA A 131 31.44 -13.93 6.72
CA ALA A 131 30.72 -12.66 6.60
C ALA A 131 29.34 -12.72 7.28
N ALA A 132 28.56 -13.75 6.99
CA ALA A 132 27.24 -13.95 7.58
C ALA A 132 27.29 -14.12 9.10
N ASN A 133 28.30 -14.84 9.61
CA ASN A 133 28.50 -15.02 11.05
C ASN A 133 28.87 -13.69 11.73
N ILE A 134 29.77 -12.88 11.15
CA ILE A 134 30.13 -11.56 11.69
C ILE A 134 28.91 -10.65 11.73
N ILE A 135 28.17 -10.54 10.62
CA ILE A 135 26.95 -9.72 10.56
C ILE A 135 25.93 -10.17 11.62
N ALA A 136 25.69 -11.47 11.79
CA ALA A 136 24.78 -11.98 12.81
C ALA A 136 25.22 -11.61 14.24
N GLN A 137 26.53 -11.64 14.50
CA GLN A 137 27.12 -11.24 15.79
C GLN A 137 26.99 -9.74 16.03
N GLU A 138 27.30 -8.90 15.04
CA GLU A 138 27.16 -7.45 15.11
C GLU A 138 25.70 -7.03 15.34
N ILE A 139 24.75 -7.67 14.65
CA ILE A 139 23.31 -7.41 14.87
C ILE A 139 22.93 -7.77 16.31
N THR A 140 23.36 -8.93 16.80
CA THR A 140 23.06 -9.39 18.15
C THR A 140 23.66 -8.47 19.22
N GLY A 141 24.92 -8.06 19.03
CA GLY A 141 25.65 -7.15 19.91
C GLY A 141 24.99 -5.76 19.94
N THR A 142 24.77 -5.17 18.78
CA THR A 142 24.10 -3.87 18.63
C THR A 142 22.70 -3.90 19.25
N THR A 143 21.92 -4.94 18.99
CA THR A 143 20.58 -5.10 19.59
C THR A 143 20.66 -5.11 21.11
N ARG A 144 21.59 -5.89 21.68
CA ARG A 144 21.80 -5.93 23.13
C ARG A 144 22.17 -4.55 23.68
N ASP A 145 23.08 -3.85 23.03
CA ASP A 145 23.54 -2.55 23.49
C ASP A 145 22.39 -1.55 23.51
N LEU A 146 21.61 -1.46 22.43
CA LEU A 146 20.41 -0.61 22.34
C LEU A 146 19.36 -0.92 23.42
N ARG A 147 19.26 -2.19 23.84
CA ARG A 147 18.33 -2.66 24.87
C ARG A 147 18.77 -2.35 26.29
N VAL A 148 19.98 -1.84 26.50
CA VAL A 148 20.45 -1.42 27.82
C VAL A 148 20.45 0.10 27.90
N ASP A 149 21.30 0.77 27.13
CA ASP A 149 21.41 2.23 27.06
C ASP A 149 22.26 2.69 25.83
N GLY A 150 22.51 1.77 24.90
CA GLY A 150 23.24 2.05 23.67
C GLY A 150 22.45 2.98 22.77
N SER A 151 23.19 3.76 21.97
CA SER A 151 22.60 4.73 21.02
C SER A 151 23.18 4.61 19.62
N ARG A 152 23.98 3.59 19.33
CA ARG A 152 24.70 3.46 18.06
C ARG A 152 24.25 2.18 17.38
N VAL A 153 23.74 2.31 16.16
CA VAL A 153 23.55 1.20 15.23
C VAL A 153 24.76 1.19 14.31
N ASN A 154 25.62 0.17 14.44
CA ASN A 154 26.77 0.01 13.57
C ASN A 154 26.93 -1.45 13.19
N ILE A 155 26.43 -1.82 12.02
CA ILE A 155 26.57 -3.17 11.47
C ILE A 155 27.55 -3.12 10.31
N TYR A 156 28.70 -3.74 10.47
CA TYR A 156 29.73 -3.75 9.45
C TYR A 156 30.45 -5.10 9.45
N ASN A 157 31.03 -5.44 8.31
CA ASN A 157 31.90 -6.59 8.17
C ASN A 157 33.15 -6.15 7.41
N ASP A 158 34.32 -6.21 8.06
CA ASP A 158 35.61 -5.89 7.47
C ASP A 158 36.36 -7.13 6.96
N ALA A 159 35.84 -8.34 7.23
CA ALA A 159 36.52 -9.59 6.90
C ALA A 159 36.45 -9.95 5.41
N THR A 160 35.51 -9.37 4.66
CA THR A 160 35.35 -9.61 3.22
C THR A 160 35.06 -8.30 2.49
N GLU A 161 35.48 -8.20 1.22
CA GLU A 161 35.11 -7.06 0.35
C GLU A 161 33.72 -7.21 -0.26
N GLU A 162 33.15 -8.41 -0.21
CA GLU A 162 31.88 -8.73 -0.82
C GLU A 162 30.68 -8.27 0.03
N VAL A 163 29.59 -7.94 -0.67
CA VAL A 163 28.32 -7.59 -0.03
C VAL A 163 27.58 -8.87 0.30
N LEU A 164 27.26 -9.08 1.58
CA LEU A 164 26.52 -10.26 2.00
C LEU A 164 25.10 -10.23 1.40
N PRO A 165 24.70 -11.23 0.59
CA PRO A 165 23.36 -11.30 0.04
C PRO A 165 22.31 -11.51 1.15
N TYR A 166 21.09 -11.03 0.91
CA TYR A 166 19.99 -11.27 1.85
C TYR A 166 19.77 -12.78 2.06
N HIS A 167 19.66 -13.19 3.32
CA HIS A 167 19.28 -14.55 3.67
C HIS A 167 18.20 -14.58 4.75
N LYS A 168 17.17 -15.42 4.54
CA LYS A 168 16.00 -15.55 5.43
C LYS A 168 16.35 -15.91 6.87
N VAL A 169 17.50 -16.54 7.09
CA VAL A 169 17.96 -16.93 8.43
C VAL A 169 18.32 -15.71 9.28
N LEU A 170 18.70 -14.58 8.67
CA LEU A 170 18.95 -13.33 9.39
C LEU A 170 17.68 -12.54 9.71
N LEU A 171 16.54 -12.87 9.08
CA LEU A 171 15.30 -12.10 9.22
C LEU A 171 14.87 -11.88 10.68
N PRO A 172 14.90 -12.89 11.56
CA PRO A 172 14.54 -12.67 12.96
C PRO A 172 15.52 -11.75 13.70
N HIS A 173 16.81 -11.77 13.34
CA HIS A 173 17.80 -10.86 13.93
C HIS A 173 17.54 -9.41 13.51
N TRP A 174 17.17 -9.19 12.25
CA TRP A 174 16.76 -7.87 11.77
C TRP A 174 15.51 -7.35 12.49
N ARG A 175 14.53 -8.22 12.76
CA ARG A 175 13.32 -7.85 13.52
C ARG A 175 13.66 -7.39 14.95
N GLU A 176 14.48 -8.16 15.65
CA GLU A 176 14.93 -7.80 17.00
C GLU A 176 15.70 -6.48 17.03
N LEU A 177 16.57 -6.24 16.05
CA LEU A 177 17.29 -4.98 15.92
C LEU A 177 16.35 -3.82 15.67
N CYS A 178 15.40 -3.94 14.73
CA CYS A 178 14.41 -2.89 14.46
C CYS A 178 13.58 -2.60 15.71
N SER A 179 13.14 -3.63 16.42
CA SER A 179 12.42 -3.45 17.69
C SER A 179 13.27 -2.72 18.74
N ALA A 180 14.56 -3.03 18.85
CA ALA A 180 15.44 -2.32 19.78
C ALA A 180 15.67 -0.87 19.37
N ILE A 181 15.74 -0.57 18.07
CA ILE A 181 15.82 0.79 17.54
C ILE A 181 14.56 1.58 17.91
N CYS A 182 13.37 1.05 17.64
CA CYS A 182 12.10 1.72 17.96
C CYS A 182 11.94 2.03 19.45
N LEU A 183 12.42 1.12 20.30
CA LEU A 183 12.34 1.27 21.76
C LEU A 183 13.47 2.15 22.32
N SER A 184 14.55 2.37 21.55
CA SER A 184 15.63 3.25 21.96
C SER A 184 15.19 4.71 21.79
N ASN A 185 15.23 5.44 22.90
CA ASN A 185 14.80 6.85 22.89
C ASN A 185 15.74 7.77 22.11
N ARG A 186 16.97 7.31 21.78
CA ARG A 186 18.01 8.13 21.13
C ARG A 186 18.98 7.27 20.31
N ILE A 187 18.86 7.32 18.99
CA ILE A 187 19.92 6.86 18.08
C ILE A 187 20.81 8.06 17.72
N SER A 188 22.08 7.99 18.11
CA SER A 188 23.11 9.00 17.83
C SER A 188 23.93 8.71 16.57
N TYR A 189 23.92 7.46 16.11
CA TYR A 189 24.67 7.00 14.94
C TYR A 189 23.98 5.81 14.30
N PHE A 190 23.86 5.83 12.98
CA PHE A 190 23.29 4.73 12.20
C PHE A 190 24.16 4.43 10.98
N SER A 191 24.69 3.22 10.91
CA SER A 191 25.47 2.73 9.78
C SER A 191 25.27 1.23 9.61
N ILE A 192 24.88 0.82 8.41
CA ILE A 192 24.87 -0.59 8.00
C ILE A 192 25.59 -0.67 6.65
N THR A 193 26.63 -1.50 6.58
CA THR A 193 27.49 -1.60 5.39
C THR A 193 27.69 -3.06 5.00
N LYS A 194 27.95 -3.29 3.69
CA LYS A 194 28.23 -4.62 3.11
C LYS A 194 27.13 -5.67 3.37
N VAL A 195 25.86 -5.23 3.38
CA VAL A 195 24.68 -6.10 3.47
C VAL A 195 23.67 -5.70 2.40
N GLN A 196 23.14 -6.69 1.68
CA GLN A 196 22.01 -6.49 0.79
C GLN A 196 20.69 -6.78 1.52
N PHE A 197 19.72 -5.88 1.40
CA PHE A 197 18.38 -6.05 1.97
C PHE A 197 17.36 -6.42 0.90
N ASN A 198 16.38 -7.23 1.28
CA ASN A 198 15.16 -7.38 0.50
C ASN A 198 14.14 -6.29 0.90
N ALA A 199 13.05 -6.16 0.12
CA ALA A 199 12.01 -5.17 0.39
C ALA A 199 11.42 -5.27 1.81
N SER A 200 11.25 -6.49 2.33
CA SER A 200 10.71 -6.70 3.67
C SER A 200 11.61 -6.13 4.77
N VAL A 201 12.93 -6.36 4.71
CA VAL A 201 13.85 -5.79 5.70
C VAL A 201 13.99 -4.29 5.55
N MET A 202 14.00 -3.76 4.32
CA MET A 202 14.01 -2.31 4.10
C MET A 202 12.80 -1.64 4.74
N GLN A 203 11.60 -2.18 4.54
CA GLN A 203 10.38 -1.65 5.16
C GLN A 203 10.40 -1.72 6.69
N MET A 204 11.01 -2.74 7.29
CA MET A 204 11.15 -2.81 8.75
C MET A 204 12.09 -1.71 9.27
N ILE A 205 13.20 -1.46 8.58
CA ILE A 205 14.16 -0.42 8.94
C ILE A 205 13.55 0.98 8.75
N GLU A 206 12.80 1.21 7.67
CA GLU A 206 12.12 2.49 7.41
C GLU A 206 11.08 2.86 8.48
N ARG A 207 10.47 1.84 9.10
CA ARG A 207 9.48 2.02 10.17
C ARG A 207 10.12 2.17 11.54
N ALA A 208 11.42 1.90 11.67
CA ALA A 208 12.11 1.81 12.94
C ALA A 208 12.65 3.15 13.43
#